data_AF-A0A8S3IX38-F1
#
_entry.id   AF-A0A8S3IX38-F1
#
_cell.length_a   1.000
_cell.length_b   1.000
_cell.length_c   1.000
_cell.angle_alpha   90.00
_cell.angle_beta   90.00
_cell.angle_gamma   90.00
#
_symmetry.space_group_name_H-M   'P 1'
#
loop_
_entity.id
_entity.type
_entity.pdbx_description
1 polymer ?
#
loop_
_entity_poly.entity_id
_entity_poly.type
_entity_poly.pdbx_seq_one_letter_code
_entity_poly.pdbx_strand_id
1 'polypeptide(L)'
;NGQCSEPEICQTGCICANDTVMDANGNCVMPSTCQCLYEGRILLSGQTINVVDTCQKCTCQNGCVTCNSVPCIEQCTWSDWSPFGECSATCN
;
A
#
# COMPACT_ATOMS: atom_id res chain seq x y z
N ASN A 1 -22.90 13.24 -21.82
CA ASN A 1 -22.59 14.59 -22.35
C ASN A 1 -22.14 15.49 -21.22
N GLY A 2 -20.90 15.29 -20.73
CA GLY A 2 -20.31 16.16 -19.72
C GLY A 2 -19.64 17.35 -20.40
N GLN A 3 -20.19 18.54 -20.22
CA GLN A 3 -19.59 19.77 -20.71
C GLN A 3 -18.72 20.37 -19.61
N CYS A 4 -17.41 20.48 -19.86
CA CYS A 4 -16.52 21.27 -19.01
C CYS A 4 -16.95 22.74 -19.11
N SER A 5 -17.26 23.35 -17.97
CA SER A 5 -17.78 24.72 -17.87
C SER A 5 -16.63 25.70 -17.63
N GLU A 6 -16.28 26.46 -18.68
CA GLU A 6 -15.41 27.67 -18.73
C GLU A 6 -13.96 27.58 -18.22
N PRO A 7 -13.05 28.40 -18.80
CA PRO A 7 -11.62 28.16 -18.69
C PRO A 7 -11.14 28.59 -17.30
N GLU A 8 -10.54 27.68 -16.55
CA GLU A 8 -9.60 28.09 -15.51
C GLU A 8 -8.60 29.04 -16.17
N ILE A 9 -8.45 30.25 -15.61
CA ILE A 9 -7.49 31.24 -16.08
C ILE A 9 -6.14 30.55 -16.19
N CYS A 10 -5.56 30.46 -17.40
CA CYS A 10 -4.26 29.84 -17.61
C CYS A 10 -3.23 30.53 -16.73
N GLN A 11 -2.79 29.87 -15.66
CA GLN A 11 -1.73 30.38 -14.79
C GLN A 11 -0.38 30.09 -15.45
N THR A 12 0.53 31.08 -15.41
CA THR A 12 1.91 30.87 -15.85
C THR A 12 2.60 29.89 -14.91
N GLY A 13 3.04 28.76 -15.44
CA GLY A 13 3.72 27.72 -14.65
C GLY A 13 4.54 26.79 -15.53
N CYS A 14 5.41 26.01 -14.89
CA CYS A 14 6.17 24.96 -15.54
C CYS A 14 5.43 23.64 -15.37
N ILE A 15 5.30 22.88 -16.47
CA ILE A 15 4.81 21.51 -16.45
C ILE A 15 5.92 20.56 -16.87
N CYS A 16 5.80 19.31 -16.46
CA CYS A 16 6.69 18.27 -16.95
C CYS A 16 6.42 17.97 -18.43
N ALA A 17 7.48 17.60 -19.16
CA ALA A 17 7.38 17.19 -20.56
C ALA A 17 6.52 15.91 -20.68
N ASN A 18 6.11 15.59 -21.90
CA ASN A 18 5.24 14.43 -22.15
C ASN A 18 5.74 13.15 -21.45
N ASP A 19 4.77 12.41 -20.91
CA ASP A 19 4.95 11.13 -20.21
C ASP A 19 5.75 11.19 -18.91
N THR A 20 6.06 12.38 -18.39
CA THR A 20 6.70 12.58 -17.09
C THR A 20 5.78 13.33 -16.12
N VAL A 21 5.97 13.06 -14.82
CA VAL A 21 5.20 13.65 -13.72
C VAL A 21 6.13 14.29 -12.71
N MET A 22 5.64 15.33 -12.03
CA MET A 22 6.41 16.02 -11.00
C MET A 22 6.40 15.23 -9.70
N ASP A 23 7.58 14.91 -9.16
CA ASP A 23 7.73 14.26 -7.86
C ASP A 23 7.57 15.26 -6.70
N ALA A 24 7.63 14.77 -5.46
CA ALA A 24 7.52 15.60 -4.26
C ALA A 24 8.65 16.64 -4.11
N ASN A 25 9.74 16.50 -4.86
CA ASN A 25 10.89 17.40 -4.85
C ASN A 25 10.85 18.39 -6.03
N GLY A 26 9.81 18.36 -6.87
CA GLY A 26 9.67 19.22 -8.04
C GLY A 26 10.41 18.72 -9.30
N ASN A 27 10.93 17.50 -9.31
CA ASN A 27 11.62 16.90 -10.45
C ASN A 27 10.64 16.17 -11.37
N CYS A 28 10.86 16.24 -12.67
CA CYS A 28 10.09 15.46 -13.64
C CYS A 28 10.68 14.05 -13.76
N VAL A 29 9.89 13.05 -13.37
CA VAL A 29 10.28 11.64 -13.35
C VAL A 29 9.27 10.79 -14.15
N MET A 30 9.65 9.56 -14.48
CA MET A 30 8.70 8.63 -15.08
C MET A 30 7.65 8.21 -14.04
N PRO A 31 6.36 8.07 -14.41
CA PRO A 31 5.33 7.57 -13.50
C PRO A 31 5.72 6.24 -12.84
N SER A 32 6.41 5.38 -13.60
CA SER A 32 6.90 4.08 -13.14
C SER A 32 7.94 4.17 -12.01
N THR A 33 8.49 5.34 -11.69
CA THR A 33 9.41 5.52 -10.56
C THR A 33 8.73 6.15 -9.34
N CYS A 34 7.45 6.51 -9.44
CA CYS A 34 6.71 7.13 -8.33
C CYS A 34 6.47 6.15 -7.19
N GLN A 35 6.72 6.63 -5.97
CA GLN A 35 6.27 5.98 -4.74
C GLN A 35 4.76 6.20 -4.53
N CYS A 36 4.10 5.27 -3.84
CA CYS A 36 2.68 5.35 -3.51
C CYS A 36 2.48 5.60 -2.02
N LEU A 37 1.42 6.33 -1.66
CA LEU A 37 0.95 6.44 -0.28
C LEU A 37 -0.26 5.51 -0.09
N TYR A 38 -0.16 4.55 0.82
CA TYR A 38 -1.21 3.59 1.12
C TYR A 38 -1.41 3.50 2.64
N GLU A 39 -2.59 3.86 3.14
CA GLU A 39 -2.93 3.78 4.58
C GLU A 39 -1.85 4.41 5.48
N GLY A 40 -1.32 5.57 5.07
CA GLY A 40 -0.25 6.28 5.79
C GLY A 40 1.16 5.70 5.62
N ARG A 41 1.35 4.67 4.81
CA ARG A 41 2.66 4.06 4.52
C ARG A 41 3.13 4.40 3.11
N ILE A 42 4.44 4.61 2.95
CA ILE A 42 5.06 4.79 1.64
C ILE A 42 5.43 3.41 1.07
N LEU A 43 4.96 3.12 -0.14
CA LEU A 43 5.35 1.97 -0.94
C LEU A 43 6.24 2.43 -2.08
N LEU A 44 7.41 1.82 -2.23
CA LEU A 44 8.30 2.05 -3.36
C LEU A 44 7.67 1.50 -4.65
N SER A 45 8.11 2.01 -5.79
CA SER A 45 7.66 1.49 -7.07
C SER A 45 7.93 -0.02 -7.20
N GLY A 46 6.91 -0.78 -7.61
CA GLY A 46 6.94 -2.23 -7.70
C GLY A 46 6.78 -2.96 -6.36
N GLN A 47 6.81 -2.25 -5.24
CA GLN A 47 6.66 -2.87 -3.93
C GLN A 47 5.27 -3.49 -3.78
N THR A 48 5.25 -4.70 -3.22
CA THR A 48 4.02 -5.44 -2.96
C THR A 48 3.92 -5.80 -1.49
N ILE A 49 2.74 -5.57 -0.90
CA ILE A 49 2.44 -5.89 0.50
C ILE A 49 1.21 -6.79 0.59
N ASN A 50 1.15 -7.62 1.64
CA ASN A 50 -0.03 -8.40 1.98
C ASN A 50 -0.75 -7.72 3.15
N VAL A 51 -2.01 -7.38 2.96
CA VAL A 51 -2.90 -6.83 3.98
C VAL A 51 -3.67 -8.01 4.56
N VAL A 52 -3.24 -8.49 5.72
CA VAL A 52 -3.76 -9.72 6.34
C VAL A 52 -5.22 -9.56 6.75
N ASP A 53 -5.60 -8.40 7.29
CA ASP A 53 -6.95 -8.15 7.81
C ASP A 53 -8.03 -8.17 6.72
N THR A 54 -7.68 -7.79 5.49
CA THR A 54 -8.60 -7.78 4.33
C THR A 54 -8.29 -8.86 3.31
N CYS A 55 -7.27 -9.69 3.55
CA CYS A 55 -6.77 -10.72 2.64
C CYS A 55 -6.52 -10.19 1.22
N GLN A 56 -5.79 -9.08 1.15
CA GLN A 56 -5.45 -8.42 -0.12
C GLN A 56 -3.95 -8.40 -0.33
N LYS A 57 -3.55 -8.53 -1.60
CA LYS A 57 -2.19 -8.26 -2.04
C LYS A 57 -2.21 -6.96 -2.83
N CYS A 58 -1.51 -5.95 -2.32
CA CYS A 58 -1.48 -4.61 -2.89
C CYS A 58 -0.09 -4.31 -3.46
N THR A 59 -0.04 -3.83 -4.70
CA THR A 59 1.19 -3.48 -5.41
C THR A 59 1.17 -2.00 -5.79
N CYS A 60 2.28 -1.29 -5.54
CA CYS A 60 2.49 0.06 -6.02
C CYS A 60 3.01 0.04 -7.46
N GLN A 61 2.26 0.62 -8.40
CA GLN A 61 2.64 0.71 -9.80
C GLN A 61 2.23 2.07 -10.36
N ASN A 62 3.16 2.76 -11.01
CA ASN A 62 2.93 4.06 -11.63
C ASN A 62 2.37 5.13 -10.67
N GLY A 63 2.79 5.11 -9.40
CA GLY A 63 2.27 6.00 -8.35
C GLY A 63 0.88 5.65 -7.81
N CYS A 64 0.26 4.58 -8.32
CA CYS A 64 -1.04 4.09 -7.88
C CYS A 64 -0.91 2.74 -7.17
N VAL A 65 -1.77 2.51 -6.18
CA VAL A 65 -1.84 1.22 -5.47
C VAL A 65 -2.97 0.39 -6.07
N THR A 66 -2.64 -0.80 -6.53
CA THR A 66 -3.61 -1.77 -7.02
C THR A 66 -3.66 -2.95 -6.07
N CYS A 67 -4.85 -3.26 -5.54
CA CYS A 67 -5.06 -4.36 -4.62
C CYS A 67 -5.92 -5.45 -5.26
N ASN A 68 -5.53 -6.70 -5.07
CA ASN A 68 -6.26 -7.87 -5.52
C ASN A 68 -6.46 -8.84 -4.36
N SER A 69 -7.66 -9.38 -4.24
CA SER A 69 -8.01 -10.35 -3.21
C SER A 69 -7.18 -11.61 -3.39
N VAL A 70 -6.64 -12.11 -2.28
CA VAL A 70 -5.89 -13.37 -2.21
C VAL A 70 -6.52 -14.25 -1.14
N PRO A 71 -6.35 -15.58 -1.20
CA PRO A 71 -6.75 -16.45 -0.11
C PRO A 71 -6.16 -15.94 1.20
N CYS A 72 -7.01 -15.79 2.22
CA CYS A 72 -6.55 -15.47 3.56
C CYS A 72 -5.55 -16.54 4.00
N ILE A 73 -4.47 -16.11 4.64
CA ILE A 73 -3.65 -17.06 5.38
C ILE A 73 -4.55 -17.53 6.52
N GLU A 74 -4.88 -18.82 6.52
CA GLU A 74 -5.51 -19.49 7.66
C GLU A 74 -4.66 -19.15 8.88
N GLN A 75 -5.19 -18.30 9.77
CA GLN A 75 -4.52 -17.97 11.01
C GLN A 75 -4.27 -19.30 11.71
N CYS A 76 -3.00 -19.60 12.06
CA CYS A 76 -2.66 -20.84 12.74
C CYS A 76 -3.66 -21.06 13.88
N THR A 77 -4.44 -22.13 13.79
CA THR A 77 -5.34 -22.50 14.87
C THR A 77 -4.48 -22.77 16.09
N TRP A 78 -4.86 -22.18 17.23
CA TRP A 78 -4.27 -22.60 18.49
C TRP A 78 -4.49 -24.10 18.63
N SER A 79 -3.41 -24.85 18.85
CA SER A 79 -3.55 -26.23 19.30
C SER A 79 -4.19 -26.23 20.69
N ASP A 80 -4.78 -27.36 21.07
CA ASP A 80 -5.22 -27.55 22.43
C ASP A 80 -4.06 -27.28 23.41
N TRP A 81 -4.40 -26.64 24.54
CA TRP A 81 -3.45 -26.47 25.62
C TRP A 81 -2.94 -27.83 26.08
N SER A 82 -1.63 -27.96 26.24
CA SER A 82 -1.06 -29.13 26.90
C SER A 82 -1.61 -29.23 28.33
N PRO A 83 -1.77 -30.45 28.89
CA PRO A 83 -2.05 -30.60 30.31
C PRO A 83 -1.04 -29.80 31.15
N PHE A 84 -1.50 -29.20 32.24
CA PHE A 84 -0.60 -28.64 33.22
C PHE A 84 0.34 -29.74 33.73
N GLY A 85 1.65 -29.49 33.73
CA GLY A 85 2.62 -30.39 34.33
C GLY A 85 2.46 -30.44 35.84
N GLU A 86 2.83 -31.57 36.46
CA GLU A 86 2.89 -31.67 37.92
C GLU A 86 3.89 -30.65 38.48
N CYS A 87 3.55 -30.05 39.63
CA CYS A 87 4.46 -29.14 40.31
C CYS A 87 5.72 -29.89 40.74
N SER A 88 6.89 -29.36 40.38
CA SER A 88 8.19 -29.94 40.72
C SER A 88 8.50 -29.94 42.22
N ALA A 89 7.70 -29.23 43.02
CA ALA A 89 7.79 -29.23 44.47
C ALA A 89 6.42 -28.92 45.08
N THR A 90 6.15 -29.54 46.22
CA THR A 90 5.09 -29.15 47.14
C THR A 90 5.71 -28.38 48.31
N CYS A 91 5.07 -27.30 48.74
CA CYS A 91 5.45 -26.60 49.95
C CYS A 91 4.88 -27.34 51.18
N ASN A 92 5.72 -27.57 52.18
CA ASN A 92 5.28 -27.95 53.53
C ASN A 92 5.03 -26.69 54.37
#